data_AF-A0A9X0UVD8-F1
#
_entry.id   AF-A0A9X0UVD8-F1
#
_cell.length_a   1.000
_cell.length_b   1.000
_cell.length_c   1.000
_cell.angle_alpha   90.00
_cell.angle_beta   90.00
_cell.angle_gamma   90.00
#
_symmetry.space_group_name_H-M   'P 1'
#
loop_
_entity.id
_entity.type
_entity.pdbx_description
1 polymer ?
#
loop_
_entity_poly.entity_id
_entity_poly.type
_entity_poly.pdbx_seq_one_letter_code
_entity_poly.pdbx_strand_id
1 'polypeptide(L)'
;MTVMLGAATAIVALMMLFAWLPEIREPGLLLRRWSRGSDGHCSAGICQAVDDVISGFVTEHNLPEVDTSRLREMKSRPAMMPVTLLLHPQLVKRENGRFVRGRKLTAVMVATGISALILPPLAGMALHDVSLSLLPLLNMVVFFTGVQLVRQTYSDLSLINVLVTGKPD
;
A
#
# COMPACT_ATOMS: atom_id res chain seq x y z
N MET A 1 -31.50 8.07 2.71
CA MET A 1 -30.45 7.37 3.50
C MET A 1 -29.67 6.38 2.65
N THR A 2 -30.34 5.45 1.95
CA THR A 2 -29.75 4.49 0.99
C THR A 2 -28.88 5.16 -0.08
N VAL A 3 -29.35 6.24 -0.71
CA VAL A 3 -28.60 6.98 -1.74
C VAL A 3 -27.29 7.58 -1.19
N MET A 4 -27.31 8.13 0.03
CA MET A 4 -26.10 8.67 0.67
C MET A 4 -25.10 7.57 1.03
N LEU A 5 -25.56 6.45 1.59
CA LEU A 5 -24.72 5.29 1.91
C LEU A 5 -24.12 4.65 0.65
N GLY A 6 -24.90 4.56 -0.43
CA GLY A 6 -24.43 4.10 -1.73
C GLY A 6 -23.36 5.02 -2.32
N ALA A 7 -23.60 6.32 -2.34
CA ALA A 7 -22.63 7.31 -2.83
C ALA A 7 -21.33 7.30 -2.00
N ALA A 8 -21.43 7.24 -0.67
CA ALA A 8 -20.27 7.16 0.20
C ALA A 8 -19.45 5.88 -0.06
N THR A 9 -20.12 4.73 -0.17
CA THR A 9 -19.45 3.45 -0.52
C THR A 9 -18.74 3.54 -1.87
N ALA A 10 -19.38 4.13 -2.88
CA ALA A 10 -18.78 4.28 -4.21
C ALA A 10 -17.55 5.20 -4.19
N ILE A 11 -17.61 6.32 -3.46
CA ILE A 11 -16.47 7.25 -3.33
C ILE A 11 -15.29 6.55 -2.63
N VAL A 12 -15.55 5.89 -1.50
CA VAL A 12 -14.49 5.18 -0.75
C VAL A 12 -13.92 4.03 -1.59
N ALA A 13 -14.76 3.30 -2.33
CA ALA A 13 -14.33 2.25 -3.23
C ALA A 13 -13.42 2.78 -4.35
N LEU A 14 -13.80 3.88 -5.01
CA LEU A 14 -12.96 4.51 -6.03
C LEU A 14 -11.64 5.00 -5.46
N MET A 15 -11.66 5.67 -4.29
CA MET A 15 -10.44 6.11 -3.62
C MET A 15 -9.50 4.94 -3.30
N MET A 16 -10.03 3.83 -2.76
CA MET A 16 -9.23 2.64 -2.47
C MET A 16 -8.71 1.98 -3.74
N LEU A 17 -9.51 1.92 -4.81
CA LEU A 17 -9.09 1.37 -6.10
C LEU A 17 -7.90 2.15 -6.66
N PHE A 18 -7.93 3.49 -6.62
CA PHE A 18 -6.80 4.32 -7.04
C PHE A 18 -5.58 4.13 -6.14
N ALA A 19 -5.79 3.99 -4.83
CA ALA A 19 -4.71 3.73 -3.89
C ALA A 19 -4.06 2.35 -4.14
N TRP A 20 -4.82 1.35 -4.58
CA TRP A 20 -4.34 -0.01 -4.86
C TRP A 20 -3.85 -0.23 -6.30
N LEU A 21 -4.10 0.71 -7.22
CA LEU A 21 -3.76 0.54 -8.62
C LEU A 21 -2.29 0.15 -8.87
N PRO A 22 -1.28 0.73 -8.17
CA PRO A 22 0.12 0.29 -8.30
C PRO A 22 0.38 -1.17 -7.94
N GLU A 23 -0.39 -1.75 -7.02
CA GLU A 23 -0.24 -3.15 -6.57
C GLU A 23 -0.82 -4.15 -7.56
N ILE A 24 -1.84 -3.72 -8.32
CA ILE A 24 -2.58 -4.58 -9.25
C ILE A 24 -1.92 -4.56 -10.65
N ARG A 25 -1.14 -3.51 -10.97
CA ARG A 25 -0.40 -3.44 -12.23
C ARG A 25 0.71 -4.50 -12.26
N GLU A 26 1.09 -4.93 -13.46
CA GLU A 26 2.12 -5.95 -13.70
C GLU A 26 3.40 -5.79 -12.86
N PRO A 27 4.05 -4.60 -12.78
CA PRO A 27 5.24 -4.45 -11.94
C PRO A 27 4.98 -4.76 -10.46
N GLY A 28 3.84 -4.36 -9.91
CA GLY A 28 3.47 -4.63 -8.52
C GLY A 28 3.25 -6.12 -8.25
N LEU A 29 2.53 -6.81 -9.13
CA LEU A 29 2.28 -8.25 -9.02
C LEU A 29 3.59 -9.06 -9.13
N LEU A 30 4.47 -8.68 -10.07
CA LEU A 30 5.78 -9.31 -10.25
C LEU A 30 6.67 -9.11 -9.01
N LEU A 31 6.73 -7.89 -8.48
CA LEU A 31 7.53 -7.57 -7.30
C LEU A 31 7.03 -8.31 -6.05
N ARG A 32 5.71 -8.42 -5.86
CA ARG A 32 5.13 -9.21 -4.75
C ARG A 32 5.41 -10.70 -4.89
N ARG A 33 5.38 -11.23 -6.11
CA ARG A 33 5.72 -12.65 -6.34
C ARG A 33 7.20 -12.90 -6.08
N TRP A 34 8.06 -12.00 -6.53
CA TRP A 34 9.51 -12.08 -6.30
C TRP A 34 9.87 -11.96 -4.81
N SER A 35 9.28 -11.00 -4.08
CA SER A 35 9.57 -10.83 -2.64
C SER A 35 9.11 -12.02 -1.79
N ARG A 36 8.10 -12.77 -2.24
CA ARG A 36 7.59 -13.99 -1.59
C ARG A 36 8.24 -15.28 -2.08
N GLY A 37 8.91 -15.26 -3.23
CA GLY A 37 9.49 -16.46 -3.84
C GLY A 37 10.72 -16.96 -3.09
N SER A 38 10.83 -18.28 -2.89
CA SER A 38 12.01 -18.89 -2.24
C SER A 38 13.27 -18.79 -3.08
N ASP A 39 13.12 -18.66 -4.39
CA ASP A 39 14.24 -18.87 -5.30
C ASP A 39 15.17 -17.67 -5.35
N GLY A 40 14.77 -16.48 -4.86
CA GLY A 40 15.66 -15.33 -4.66
C GLY A 40 16.32 -14.75 -5.92
N HIS A 41 16.22 -15.43 -7.06
CA HIS A 41 16.89 -15.07 -8.31
C HIS A 41 16.14 -13.91 -8.95
N CYS A 42 16.84 -12.78 -9.02
CA CYS A 42 16.41 -11.62 -9.76
C CYS A 42 16.66 -11.88 -11.25
N SER A 43 15.65 -12.37 -11.97
CA SER A 43 15.74 -12.45 -13.44
C SER A 43 15.91 -11.04 -14.02
N ALA A 44 16.47 -10.90 -15.23
CA ALA A 44 16.76 -9.59 -15.83
C ALA A 44 15.53 -8.65 -15.81
N GLY A 45 14.34 -9.17 -16.13
CA GLY A 45 13.09 -8.40 -16.10
C GLY A 45 12.64 -8.00 -14.69
N ILE A 46 12.84 -8.86 -13.68
CA ILE A 46 12.53 -8.52 -12.28
C ILE A 46 13.51 -7.47 -11.77
N CYS A 47 14.80 -7.61 -12.08
CA CYS A 47 15.82 -6.65 -11.66
C CYS A 47 15.58 -5.26 -12.23
N GLN A 48 15.20 -5.18 -13.50
CA GLN A 48 14.80 -3.93 -14.12
C GLN A 48 13.57 -3.33 -13.43
N ALA A 49 12.51 -4.12 -13.20
CA ALA A 49 11.32 -3.64 -12.50
C ALA A 49 11.63 -3.15 -11.07
N VAL A 50 12.50 -3.85 -10.34
CA VAL A 50 12.95 -3.42 -9.02
C VAL A 50 13.73 -2.10 -9.11
N ASP A 51 14.65 -1.99 -10.07
CA ASP A 51 15.42 -0.76 -10.28
C ASP A 51 14.55 0.44 -10.62
N ASP A 52 13.56 0.25 -11.48
CA ASP A 52 12.61 1.30 -11.87
C ASP A 52 11.85 1.82 -10.64
N VAL A 53 11.34 0.91 -9.81
CA VAL A 53 10.59 1.31 -8.60
C VAL A 53 11.51 1.93 -7.54
N ILE A 54 12.74 1.41 -7.35
CA ILE A 54 13.75 2.06 -6.50
C ILE A 54 14.02 3.48 -7.00
N SER A 55 14.24 3.66 -8.31
CA SER A 55 14.56 4.95 -8.90
C SER A 55 13.42 5.96 -8.72
N GLY A 56 12.16 5.50 -8.86
CA GLY A 56 10.98 6.32 -8.57
C GLY A 56 10.92 6.75 -7.11
N PHE A 57 11.20 5.83 -6.18
CA PHE A 57 11.23 6.12 -4.74
C PHE A 57 12.36 7.11 -4.37
N VAL A 58 13.56 6.90 -4.92
CA VAL A 58 14.73 7.78 -4.75
C VAL A 58 14.43 9.19 -5.25
N THR A 59 13.78 9.30 -6.41
CA THR A 59 13.43 10.59 -7.03
C THR A 59 12.35 11.31 -6.23
N GLU A 60 11.30 10.62 -5.79
CA GLU A 60 10.22 11.23 -4.99
C GLU A 60 10.73 11.80 -3.66
N HIS A 61 11.71 11.13 -3.03
CA HIS A 61 12.19 11.49 -1.70
C HIS A 61 13.59 12.14 -1.66
N ASN A 62 14.18 12.41 -2.83
CA ASN A 62 15.55 12.92 -2.99
C ASN A 62 16.54 12.20 -2.07
N LEU A 63 16.62 10.87 -2.20
CA LEU A 63 17.50 10.07 -1.35
C LEU A 63 18.99 10.35 -1.68
N PRO A 64 19.86 10.49 -0.67
CA PRO A 64 21.30 10.56 -0.90
C PRO A 64 21.82 9.23 -1.45
N GLU A 65 22.99 9.26 -2.09
CA GLU A 65 23.59 8.08 -2.72
C GLU A 65 23.81 6.94 -1.73
N VAL A 66 24.16 7.24 -0.48
CA VAL A 66 24.38 6.24 0.59
C VAL A 66 23.10 5.47 0.93
N ASP A 67 21.95 6.15 0.99
CA ASP A 67 20.67 5.47 1.25
C ASP A 67 20.22 4.69 0.02
N THR A 68 20.51 5.22 -1.17
CA THR A 68 20.20 4.58 -2.46
C THR A 68 20.98 3.27 -2.64
N SER A 69 22.27 3.25 -2.29
CA SER A 69 23.09 2.03 -2.38
C SER A 69 22.58 0.95 -1.42
N ARG A 70 22.26 1.32 -0.17
CA ARG A 70 21.66 0.40 0.80
C ARG A 70 20.35 -0.20 0.30
N LEU A 71 19.48 0.61 -0.30
CA LEU A 71 18.21 0.14 -0.87
C LEU A 71 18.44 -0.85 -2.02
N ARG A 72 19.46 -0.63 -2.85
CA ARG A 72 19.84 -1.54 -3.94
C ARG A 72 20.44 -2.85 -3.43
N GLU A 73 21.21 -2.81 -2.34
CA GLU A 73 21.78 -4.01 -1.71
C GLU A 73 20.69 -4.97 -1.19
N MET A 74 19.51 -4.44 -0.82
CA MET A 74 18.37 -5.24 -0.38
C MET A 74 17.84 -6.21 -1.44
N LYS A 75 18.18 -6.01 -2.72
CA LYS A 75 17.84 -6.97 -3.79
C LYS A 75 18.35 -8.38 -3.53
N SER A 76 19.45 -8.50 -2.78
CA SER A 76 20.00 -9.79 -2.35
C SER A 76 19.11 -10.52 -1.33
N ARG A 77 18.15 -9.81 -0.71
CA ARG A 77 17.21 -10.33 0.30
C ARG A 77 15.78 -9.92 -0.06
N PRO A 78 15.16 -10.54 -1.09
CA PRO A 78 13.84 -10.15 -1.59
C PRO A 78 12.74 -10.15 -0.52
N ALA A 79 12.82 -11.08 0.44
CA ALA A 79 11.87 -11.20 1.56
C ALA A 79 11.89 -10.01 2.53
N MET A 80 12.97 -9.22 2.56
CA MET A 80 13.10 -8.04 3.39
C MET A 80 12.88 -6.73 2.60
N MET A 81 12.52 -6.83 1.32
CA MET A 81 12.31 -5.66 0.47
C MET A 81 11.01 -4.93 0.85
N PRO A 82 11.03 -3.59 1.08
CA PRO A 82 9.83 -2.82 1.42
C PRO A 82 8.99 -2.52 0.16
N VAL A 83 8.48 -3.57 -0.49
CA VAL A 83 7.82 -3.51 -1.81
C VAL A 83 6.64 -2.54 -1.82
N THR A 84 5.85 -2.48 -0.75
CA THR A 84 4.67 -1.61 -0.66
C THR A 84 5.07 -0.15 -0.70
N LEU A 85 6.11 0.23 0.06
CA LEU A 85 6.61 1.60 0.04
C LEU A 85 7.25 1.99 -1.28
N LEU A 86 7.99 1.05 -1.88
CA LEU A 86 8.59 1.24 -3.19
C LEU A 86 7.50 1.50 -4.24
N LEU A 87 6.42 0.72 -4.24
CA LEU A 87 5.27 0.91 -5.14
C LEU A 87 4.45 2.17 -4.82
N HIS A 88 4.49 2.63 -3.58
CA HIS A 88 3.70 3.75 -3.09
C HIS A 88 4.55 4.80 -2.36
N PRO A 89 5.48 5.47 -3.06
CA PRO A 89 6.39 6.42 -2.41
C PRO A 89 5.61 7.56 -1.72
N GLN A 90 4.49 7.98 -2.31
CA GLN A 90 3.64 9.07 -1.80
C GLN A 90 2.87 8.74 -0.51
N LEU A 91 2.86 7.49 -0.04
CA LEU A 91 2.25 7.13 1.25
C LEU A 91 3.07 7.64 2.43
N VAL A 92 4.36 7.89 2.22
CA VAL A 92 5.28 8.36 3.25
C VAL A 92 5.87 9.71 2.89
N LYS A 93 6.42 10.38 3.89
CA LYS A 93 7.20 11.60 3.73
C LYS A 93 8.51 11.42 4.48
N ARG A 94 9.56 12.10 4.02
CA ARG A 94 10.85 12.09 4.70
C ARG A 94 10.98 13.32 5.59
N GLU A 95 11.20 13.11 6.88
CA GLU A 95 11.40 14.17 7.88
C GLU A 95 12.62 13.83 8.74
N ASN A 96 13.56 14.78 8.87
CA ASN A 96 14.77 14.64 9.69
C ASN A 96 15.57 13.35 9.42
N GLY A 97 15.66 12.94 8.16
CA GLY A 97 16.38 11.73 7.76
C GLY A 97 15.62 10.41 7.99
N ARG A 98 14.37 10.45 8.44
CA ARG A 98 13.49 9.28 8.63
C ARG A 98 12.25 9.34 7.75
N PHE A 99 11.67 8.18 7.46
CA PHE A 99 10.36 8.09 6.82
C PHE A 99 9.26 8.06 7.87
N VAL A 100 8.27 8.93 7.68
CA VAL A 100 7.10 9.03 8.54
C VAL A 100 5.84 9.02 7.68
N ARG A 101 4.69 8.87 8.34
CA ARG A 101 3.39 8.86 7.68
C ARG A 101 3.15 10.12 6.82
N GLY A 102 2.85 9.92 5.54
CA GLY A 102 2.43 10.96 4.62
C GLY A 102 0.92 11.25 4.66
N ARG A 103 0.51 12.28 3.91
CA ARG A 103 -0.89 12.70 3.80
C ARG A 103 -1.74 11.62 3.10
N LYS A 104 -1.21 10.92 2.09
CA LYS A 104 -1.94 9.86 1.38
C LYS A 104 -2.20 8.65 2.27
N LEU A 105 -1.25 8.22 3.11
CA LEU A 105 -1.48 7.16 4.09
C LEU A 105 -2.54 7.55 5.13
N THR A 106 -2.55 8.83 5.53
CA THR A 106 -3.62 9.35 6.40
C THR A 106 -4.99 9.26 5.71
N ALA A 107 -5.09 9.63 4.44
CA ALA A 107 -6.32 9.52 3.67
C ALA A 107 -6.80 8.06 3.53
N VAL A 108 -5.90 7.11 3.28
CA VAL A 108 -6.22 5.67 3.24
C VAL A 108 -6.77 5.20 4.60
N MET A 109 -6.13 5.57 5.71
CA MET A 109 -6.64 5.20 7.04
C MET A 109 -8.02 5.79 7.34
N VAL A 110 -8.25 7.07 6.98
CA VAL A 110 -9.57 7.70 7.14
C VAL A 110 -10.61 6.99 6.28
N ALA A 111 -10.29 6.67 5.02
CA ALA A 111 -11.17 5.92 4.13
C ALA A 111 -11.50 4.53 4.69
N THR A 112 -10.53 3.81 5.24
CA THR A 112 -10.74 2.53 5.93
C THR A 112 -11.66 2.70 7.14
N GLY A 113 -11.47 3.75 7.95
CA GLY A 113 -12.34 4.04 9.09
C GLY A 113 -13.79 4.36 8.69
N ILE A 114 -13.97 5.17 7.63
CA ILE A 114 -15.29 5.46 7.06
C ILE A 114 -15.96 4.17 6.57
N SER A 115 -15.22 3.30 5.89
CA SER A 115 -15.71 2.00 5.44
C SER A 115 -16.21 1.14 6.61
N ALA A 116 -15.48 1.11 7.73
CA ALA A 116 -15.89 0.40 8.94
C ALA A 116 -17.21 0.95 9.53
N LEU A 117 -17.40 2.28 9.51
CA LEU A 117 -18.61 2.93 10.02
C LEU A 117 -19.84 2.69 9.12
N ILE A 118 -19.62 2.59 7.81
CA ILE A 118 -20.70 2.39 6.83
C ILE A 118 -21.13 0.90 6.77
N LEU A 119 -20.30 -0.04 7.20
CA LEU A 119 -20.59 -1.46 7.05
C LEU A 119 -21.83 -1.93 7.83
N PRO A 120 -22.03 -1.61 9.13
CA PRO A 120 -23.21 -2.04 9.88
C PRO A 120 -24.56 -1.61 9.25
N PRO A 121 -24.77 -0.33 8.86
CA PRO A 121 -26.02 0.06 8.22
C PRO A 121 -26.22 -0.58 6.85
N LEU A 122 -25.15 -0.80 6.05
CA LEU A 122 -25.26 -1.52 4.78
C LEU A 122 -25.66 -2.98 4.97
N ALA A 123 -25.06 -3.66 5.95
CA ALA A 123 -25.41 -5.04 6.27
C ALA A 123 -26.87 -5.14 6.74
N GLY A 124 -27.32 -4.21 7.59
CA GLY A 124 -28.72 -4.12 8.01
C GLY A 124 -29.69 -3.95 6.83
N MET A 125 -29.36 -3.09 5.86
CA MET A 125 -30.18 -2.92 4.65
C MET A 125 -30.23 -4.17 3.78
N ALA A 126 -29.10 -4.86 3.60
CA ALA A 126 -29.02 -6.06 2.79
C ALA A 126 -29.79 -7.27 3.37
N LEU A 127 -30.01 -7.29 4.69
CA LEU A 127 -30.87 -8.30 5.33
C LEU A 127 -32.35 -8.11 4.96
N HIS A 128 -32.77 -6.88 4.64
CA HIS A 128 -34.14 -6.58 4.23
C HIS A 128 -34.35 -6.67 2.72
N ASP A 129 -33.33 -6.39 1.92
CA ASP A 129 -33.40 -6.47 0.46
C ASP A 129 -32.10 -7.05 -0.12
N VAL A 130 -32.21 -8.26 -0.69
CA VAL A 130 -31.08 -9.01 -1.26
C VAL A 130 -30.43 -8.26 -2.42
N SER A 131 -31.18 -7.43 -3.15
CA SER A 131 -30.63 -6.63 -4.26
C SER A 131 -29.57 -5.61 -3.79
N LEU A 132 -29.60 -5.22 -2.51
CA LEU A 132 -28.65 -4.29 -1.89
C LEU A 132 -27.39 -4.99 -1.34
N SER A 133 -27.30 -6.32 -1.40
CA SER A 133 -26.18 -7.11 -0.89
C SER A 133 -24.82 -6.80 -1.53
N LEU A 134 -24.81 -6.25 -2.75
CA LEU A 134 -23.58 -5.84 -3.43
C LEU A 134 -22.84 -4.72 -2.67
N LEU A 135 -23.57 -3.80 -2.03
CA LEU A 135 -22.97 -2.66 -1.31
C LEU A 135 -22.13 -3.10 -0.11
N PRO A 136 -22.61 -3.91 0.85
CA PRO A 136 -21.79 -4.38 1.95
C PRO A 136 -20.65 -5.29 1.49
N LEU A 137 -20.82 -6.06 0.41
CA LEU A 137 -19.74 -6.86 -0.18
C LEU A 137 -18.60 -5.97 -0.70
N LEU A 138 -18.94 -4.97 -1.51
CA LEU A 138 -17.97 -3.99 -2.01
C LEU A 138 -17.27 -3.27 -0.84
N ASN A 139 -18.04 -2.84 0.16
CA ASN A 139 -17.50 -2.16 1.33
C ASN A 139 -16.54 -3.06 2.14
N MET A 140 -16.83 -4.37 2.26
CA MET A 140 -15.90 -5.31 2.89
C MET A 140 -14.58 -5.41 2.13
N VAL A 141 -14.61 -5.55 0.80
CA VAL A 141 -13.39 -5.60 -0.01
C VAL A 141 -12.55 -4.34 0.19
N VAL A 142 -13.18 -3.18 0.15
CA VAL A 142 -12.57 -1.85 0.37
C VAL A 142 -11.95 -1.75 1.78
N PHE A 143 -12.65 -2.22 2.80
CA PHE A 143 -12.14 -2.25 4.16
C PHE A 143 -10.89 -3.13 4.28
N PHE A 144 -10.95 -4.38 3.80
CA PHE A 144 -9.83 -5.31 3.90
C PHE A 144 -8.60 -4.84 3.12
N THR A 145 -8.80 -4.34 1.90
CA THR A 145 -7.72 -3.77 1.08
C THR A 145 -7.09 -2.55 1.75
N GLY A 146 -7.89 -1.67 2.34
CA GLY A 146 -7.41 -0.54 3.14
C GLY A 146 -6.56 -0.98 4.34
N VAL A 147 -7.07 -1.93 5.15
CA VAL A 147 -6.34 -2.47 6.31
C VAL A 147 -5.03 -3.13 5.89
N GLN A 148 -5.04 -3.95 4.84
CA GLN A 148 -3.84 -4.62 4.34
C GLN A 148 -2.78 -3.62 3.88
N LEU A 149 -3.17 -2.61 3.09
CA LEU A 149 -2.24 -1.59 2.61
C LEU A 149 -1.61 -0.81 3.77
N VAL A 150 -2.42 -0.40 4.76
CA VAL A 150 -1.93 0.29 5.95
C VAL A 150 -0.96 -0.57 6.73
N ARG A 151 -1.31 -1.83 7.00
CA ARG A 151 -0.45 -2.77 7.75
C ARG A 151 0.89 -3.01 7.05
N GLN A 152 0.85 -3.23 5.74
CA GLN A 152 2.07 -3.45 4.93
C GLN A 152 2.94 -2.19 4.89
N THR A 153 2.32 -1.01 4.74
CA THR A 153 3.03 0.28 4.74
C THR A 153 3.76 0.52 6.07
N TYR A 154 3.12 0.24 7.22
CA TYR A 154 3.78 0.38 8.52
C TYR A 154 4.92 -0.62 8.73
N SER A 155 4.75 -1.87 8.28
CA SER A 155 5.81 -2.88 8.31
C SER A 155 7.02 -2.43 7.51
N ASP A 156 6.79 -1.97 6.28
CA ASP A 156 7.83 -1.49 5.38
C ASP A 156 8.49 -0.19 5.89
N LEU A 157 7.73 0.68 6.57
CA LEU A 157 8.23 1.93 7.15
C LEU A 157 9.20 1.68 8.30
N SER A 158 8.89 0.71 9.17
CA SER A 158 9.83 0.28 10.21
C SER A 158 11.13 -0.26 9.58
N LEU A 159 11.00 -1.11 8.57
CA LEU A 159 12.13 -1.75 7.90
C LEU A 159 13.04 -0.73 7.20
N ILE A 160 12.47 0.21 6.43
CA ILE A 160 13.25 1.22 5.72
C ILE A 160 13.92 2.21 6.70
N ASN A 161 13.28 2.53 7.82
CA ASN A 161 13.87 3.39 8.85
C ASN A 161 15.06 2.70 9.54
N VAL A 162 14.96 1.41 9.84
CA VAL A 162 16.08 0.61 10.35
C VAL A 162 17.25 0.66 9.36
N LEU A 163 16.97 0.52 8.06
CA LEU A 163 18.00 0.52 7.02
C LEU A 163 18.71 1.88 6.86
N VAL A 164 17.94 2.96 6.88
CA VAL A 164 18.46 4.32 6.67
C VAL A 164 19.16 4.83 7.93
N THR A 165 18.57 4.62 9.11
CA THR A 165 19.08 5.19 10.37
C THR A 165 19.95 4.25 11.21
N GLY A 166 19.95 2.95 10.90
CA GLY A 166 20.67 1.93 11.68
C GLY A 166 20.09 1.66 13.07
N LYS A 167 18.92 2.23 13.41
CA LYS A 167 18.26 2.04 14.70
C LYS A 167 16.83 1.51 14.48
N PRO A 168 16.43 0.42 15.16
CA PRO A 168 15.03 0.07 15.29
C PRO A 168 14.31 1.16 16.10
N ASP A 169 13.15 1.58 15.60
CA ASP A 169 12.20 2.42 16.35
C ASP A 169 11.62 1.61 17.54
#